data_AF-A0A5N4EEG4-F1
#
_entry.id   AF-A0A5N4EEG4-F1
#
_cell.length_a   1.000
_cell.length_b   1.000
_cell.length_c   1.000
_cell.angle_alpha   90.00
_cell.angle_beta   90.00
_cell.angle_gamma   90.00
#
_symmetry.space_group_name_H-M   'P 1'
#
loop_
_entity.id
_entity.type
_entity.pdbx_description
1 polymer ?
#
loop_
_entity_poly.entity_id
_entity_poly.type
_entity_poly.pdbx_seq_one_letter_code
_entity_poly.pdbx_strand_id
1 'polypeptide(L)'
;VCLLLMGVSKLDILYRRLLLTKLFIRGWGRPEDLKRLFEFRKMIGNRERCQNLVSSDYPVYIDKIEEQSDCRILDGHFVSPMAHYVPGIMPIESVIARFQFIVPKEWNSKYRPVCIHLAGTGDHNVLNYFKTFSLTHILKWLQETQGPNARRSSLKNVSDLFVMGGALVLESAALLHWLEREGYGPLGMTGISMGGHVSIFISTDIYVMFTRSRKLSMVVDL
;
A
#
# COMPACT_ATOMS: atom_id res chain seq x y z
N VAL A 1 -8.19 43.35 -17.62
CA VAL A 1 -8.78 42.82 -18.86
C VAL A 1 -8.53 41.32 -18.91
N CYS A 2 -9.62 40.54 -18.92
CA CYS A 2 -9.72 39.10 -19.26
C CYS A 2 -8.88 38.06 -18.48
N LEU A 3 -9.31 37.75 -17.25
CA LEU A 3 -9.04 36.43 -16.64
C LEU A 3 -10.14 35.44 -17.09
N LEU A 4 -9.80 34.65 -18.11
CA LEU A 4 -10.20 33.25 -18.32
C LEU A 4 -11.60 32.83 -17.82
N LEU A 5 -12.66 33.32 -18.48
CA LEU A 5 -13.91 32.57 -18.61
C LEU A 5 -13.73 31.53 -19.72
N MET A 6 -12.91 30.50 -19.48
CA MET A 6 -12.94 29.30 -20.32
C MET A 6 -14.24 28.56 -20.01
N GLY A 7 -15.24 28.76 -20.86
CA GLY A 7 -16.50 28.03 -20.81
C GLY A 7 -16.21 26.53 -20.76
N VAL A 8 -16.67 25.87 -19.71
CA VAL A 8 -16.51 24.43 -19.52
C VAL A 8 -17.10 23.74 -20.75
N SER A 9 -16.25 23.01 -21.50
CA SER A 9 -16.65 22.39 -22.76
C SER A 9 -17.81 21.43 -22.54
N LYS A 10 -18.87 21.53 -23.36
CA LYS A 10 -20.01 20.60 -23.32
C LYS A 10 -19.58 19.15 -23.54
N LEU A 11 -18.49 18.94 -24.30
CA LEU A 11 -17.87 17.62 -24.48
C LEU A 11 -17.19 17.13 -23.19
N ASP A 12 -16.53 18.02 -22.44
CA ASP A 12 -15.93 17.69 -21.13
C ASP A 12 -17.02 17.31 -20.11
N ILE A 13 -18.16 18.01 -20.12
CA ILE A 13 -19.31 17.67 -19.27
C ILE A 13 -19.90 16.30 -19.65
N LEU A 14 -20.06 16.02 -20.94
CA LEU A 14 -20.58 14.74 -21.44
C LEU A 14 -19.60 13.58 -21.12
N TYR A 15 -18.30 13.80 -21.34
CA TYR A 15 -17.24 12.85 -21.05
C TYR A 15 -17.17 12.51 -19.55
N ARG A 16 -17.21 13.52 -18.68
CA ARG A 16 -17.25 13.31 -17.22
C ARG A 16 -18.53 12.65 -16.71
N ARG A 17 -19.65 12.74 -17.47
CA ARG A 17 -20.89 12.01 -17.18
C ARG A 17 -20.83 10.54 -17.61
N LEU A 18 -20.05 10.23 -18.65
CA LEU A 18 -19.83 8.87 -19.17
C LEU A 18 -18.79 8.08 -18.36
N LEU A 19 -17.88 8.78 -17.65
CA LEU A 19 -16.93 8.14 -16.74
C LEU A 19 -17.65 7.58 -15.50
N LEU A 20 -17.74 6.25 -15.42
CA LEU A 20 -18.34 5.51 -14.29
C LEU A 20 -17.58 5.68 -12.96
N THR A 21 -16.35 6.20 -12.98
CA THR A 21 -15.49 6.41 -11.80
C THR A 21 -15.19 7.90 -11.62
N LYS A 22 -15.69 8.48 -10.52
CA LYS A 22 -15.46 9.89 -10.16
C LYS A 22 -14.14 10.06 -9.41
N LEU A 23 -13.00 9.84 -10.07
CA LEU A 23 -11.66 10.07 -9.50
C LEU A 23 -11.28 11.56 -9.54
N PHE A 24 -10.52 12.02 -8.55
CA PHE A 24 -9.89 13.35 -8.48
C PHE A 24 -10.88 14.53 -8.59
N ILE A 25 -12.11 14.32 -8.15
CA ILE A 25 -13.22 15.30 -8.19
C ILE A 25 -12.93 16.62 -7.45
N ARG A 26 -11.99 16.64 -6.50
CA ARG A 26 -11.55 17.83 -5.76
C ARG A 26 -10.25 18.44 -6.31
N GLY A 27 -9.77 17.96 -7.45
CA GLY A 27 -8.58 18.48 -8.14
C GLY A 27 -7.28 17.92 -7.57
N TRP A 28 -6.24 18.76 -7.52
CA TRP A 28 -4.88 18.33 -7.19
C TRP A 28 -4.63 18.14 -5.68
N GLY A 29 -5.43 18.78 -4.82
CA GLY A 29 -5.17 18.88 -3.38
C GLY A 29 -4.49 20.19 -2.99
N ARG A 30 -4.03 20.30 -1.74
CA ARG A 30 -3.39 21.52 -1.23
C ARG A 30 -1.97 21.66 -1.83
N PRO A 31 -1.57 22.84 -2.35
CA PRO A 31 -0.24 23.05 -2.91
C PRO A 31 0.90 22.77 -1.92
N GLU A 32 0.71 23.09 -0.64
CA GLU A 32 1.69 22.89 0.42
C GLU A 32 1.96 21.40 0.63
N ASP A 33 0.88 20.60 0.61
CA ASP A 33 0.93 19.14 0.72
C ASP A 33 1.64 18.51 -0.47
N LEU A 34 1.35 18.97 -1.69
CA LEU A 34 2.03 18.52 -2.90
C LEU A 34 3.54 18.83 -2.87
N LYS A 35 3.92 20.02 -2.39
CA LYS A 35 5.34 20.37 -2.24
C LYS A 35 6.05 19.42 -1.28
N ARG A 36 5.42 19.12 -0.14
CA ARG A 36 5.95 18.15 0.84
C ARG A 36 6.07 16.74 0.24
N LEU A 37 5.05 16.31 -0.52
CA LEU A 37 5.05 15.03 -1.22
C LEU A 37 6.14 14.95 -2.29
N PHE A 38 6.42 16.03 -3.02
CA PHE A 38 7.52 16.05 -3.99
C PHE A 38 8.89 15.99 -3.34
N GLU A 39 9.11 16.67 -2.21
CA GLU A 39 10.36 16.51 -1.45
C GLU A 39 10.50 15.08 -0.91
N PHE A 40 9.42 14.52 -0.38
CA PHE A 40 9.40 13.13 0.07
C PHE A 40 9.67 12.14 -1.07
N ARG A 41 9.11 12.37 -2.27
CA ARG A 41 9.38 11.56 -3.46
C ARG A 41 10.87 11.55 -3.84
N LYS A 42 11.60 12.66 -3.66
CA LYS A 42 13.05 12.68 -3.91
C LYS A 42 13.80 11.76 -2.94
N MET A 43 13.31 11.62 -1.71
CA MET A 43 13.89 10.70 -0.72
C MET A 43 13.61 9.24 -1.07
N ILE A 44 12.37 8.88 -1.41
CA ILE A 44 12.02 7.52 -1.87
C ILE A 44 12.76 7.16 -3.17
N GLY A 45 12.86 8.11 -4.10
CA GLY A 45 13.54 7.88 -5.39
C GLY A 45 15.05 7.69 -5.26
N ASN A 46 15.65 8.05 -4.11
CA ASN A 46 17.04 7.74 -3.82
C ASN A 46 17.15 6.32 -3.23
N ARG A 47 17.69 5.43 -4.05
CA ARG A 47 17.87 4.00 -3.77
C ARG A 47 18.55 3.67 -2.44
N GLU A 48 19.65 4.34 -2.11
CA GLU A 48 20.40 4.07 -0.86
C GLU A 48 19.64 4.55 0.38
N ARG A 49 19.00 5.71 0.27
CA ARG A 49 18.18 6.24 1.36
C ARG A 49 16.93 5.40 1.59
N CYS A 50 16.29 4.95 0.50
CA CYS A 50 15.04 4.19 0.54
C CYS A 50 15.15 2.91 1.38
N GLN A 51 16.27 2.20 1.29
CA GLN A 51 16.54 0.98 2.09
C GLN A 51 16.47 1.23 3.60
N ASN A 52 16.85 2.43 4.04
CA ASN A 52 16.97 2.79 5.44
C ASN A 52 15.81 3.68 5.92
N LEU A 53 14.79 3.91 5.07
CA LEU A 53 13.60 4.68 5.46
C LEU A 53 12.71 3.93 6.45
N VAL A 54 12.82 2.60 6.48
CA VAL A 54 12.09 1.81 7.46
C VAL A 54 13.11 0.99 8.20
N SER A 55 13.10 1.11 9.53
CA SER A 55 14.05 0.38 10.35
C SER A 55 13.76 -1.11 10.32
N SER A 56 14.81 -1.92 10.35
CA SER A 56 14.68 -3.38 10.39
C SER A 56 13.96 -3.90 11.62
N ASP A 57 13.85 -3.11 12.70
CA ASP A 57 13.15 -3.38 13.97
C ASP A 57 11.80 -2.65 14.10
N TYR A 58 11.24 -2.15 12.98
CA TYR A 58 9.98 -1.41 12.99
C TYR A 58 8.86 -2.16 13.74
N PRO A 59 8.13 -1.49 14.65
CA PRO A 59 7.16 -2.15 15.52
C PRO A 59 5.95 -2.63 14.72
N VAL A 60 5.69 -3.93 14.81
CA VAL A 60 4.51 -4.59 14.23
C VAL A 60 3.86 -5.40 15.34
N TYR A 61 2.57 -5.19 15.53
CA TYR A 61 1.77 -5.79 16.60
C TYR A 61 0.78 -6.79 16.02
N ILE A 62 0.58 -7.90 16.72
CA ILE A 62 -0.46 -8.88 16.42
C ILE A 62 -1.58 -8.67 17.45
N ASP A 63 -2.77 -8.35 16.96
CA ASP A 63 -3.95 -8.07 17.78
C ASP A 63 -4.71 -9.36 18.10
N LYS A 64 -4.84 -10.23 17.11
CA LYS A 64 -5.67 -11.42 17.17
C LYS A 64 -5.02 -12.58 16.45
N ILE A 65 -5.17 -13.76 17.02
CA ILE A 65 -4.79 -15.02 16.39
C ILE A 65 -6.02 -15.92 16.38
N GLU A 66 -6.44 -16.33 15.20
CA GLU A 66 -7.50 -17.31 14.99
C GLU A 66 -6.87 -18.62 14.51
N GLU A 67 -7.21 -19.72 15.17
CA GLU A 67 -6.82 -21.04 14.72
C GLU A 67 -7.91 -21.67 13.86
N GLN A 68 -7.53 -22.13 12.68
CA GLN A 68 -8.34 -22.99 11.83
C GLN A 68 -7.76 -24.40 11.77
N SER A 69 -8.40 -25.32 11.05
CA SER A 69 -7.95 -26.71 10.94
C SER A 69 -6.62 -26.84 10.20
N ASP A 70 -6.41 -26.08 9.11
CA ASP A 70 -5.22 -26.14 8.24
C ASP A 70 -4.26 -24.96 8.44
N CYS A 71 -4.75 -23.82 8.95
CA CYS A 71 -3.99 -22.58 9.04
C CYS A 71 -4.22 -21.82 10.36
N ARG A 72 -3.39 -20.80 10.58
CA ARG A 72 -3.55 -19.75 11.58
C ARG A 72 -3.71 -18.43 10.86
N ILE A 73 -4.66 -17.63 11.31
CA ILE A 73 -4.89 -16.28 10.79
C ILE A 73 -4.50 -15.30 11.90
N LEU A 74 -3.56 -14.41 11.59
CA LEU A 74 -3.07 -13.38 12.48
C LEU A 74 -3.54 -12.04 11.94
N ASP A 75 -4.35 -11.33 12.71
CA ASP A 75 -4.66 -9.93 12.43
C ASP A 75 -3.67 -9.07 13.18
N GLY A 76 -3.02 -8.16 12.47
CA GLY A 76 -2.01 -7.28 13.04
C GLY A 76 -2.15 -5.84 12.58
N HIS A 77 -1.47 -4.97 13.29
CA HIS A 77 -1.34 -3.58 12.93
C HIS A 77 0.04 -3.00 13.26
N PHE A 78 0.34 -1.87 12.64
CA PHE A 78 1.47 -1.02 12.96
C PHE A 78 1.08 0.44 12.74
N VAL A 79 1.97 1.39 12.99
CA VAL A 79 1.79 2.78 12.54
C VAL A 79 2.42 2.90 11.17
N SER A 80 1.74 3.48 10.19
CA SER A 80 2.30 3.62 8.83
C SER A 80 3.52 4.54 8.88
N PRO A 81 4.70 4.11 8.36
CA PRO A 81 5.91 4.94 8.43
C PRO A 81 5.76 6.29 7.70
N MET A 82 4.83 6.37 6.73
CA MET A 82 4.48 7.60 6.03
C MET A 82 4.00 8.71 6.98
N ALA A 83 3.31 8.34 8.08
CA ALA A 83 2.89 9.27 9.11
C ALA A 83 4.06 10.00 9.79
N HIS A 84 5.21 9.33 9.90
CA HIS A 84 6.42 9.89 10.51
C HIS A 84 7.15 10.84 9.56
N TYR A 85 7.22 10.50 8.27
CA TYR A 85 7.93 11.32 7.29
C TYR A 85 7.16 12.55 6.83
N VAL A 86 5.84 12.43 6.67
CA VAL A 86 5.00 13.53 6.19
C VAL A 86 3.78 13.70 7.11
N PRO A 87 3.98 14.26 8.32
CA PRO A 87 2.91 14.33 9.33
C PRO A 87 1.70 15.14 8.84
N GLY A 88 0.50 14.63 9.12
CA GLY A 88 -0.76 15.29 8.76
C GLY A 88 -1.13 15.24 7.27
N ILE A 89 -0.38 14.49 6.44
CA ILE A 89 -0.74 14.28 5.03
C ILE A 89 -1.78 13.18 4.85
N MET A 90 -1.76 12.20 5.76
CA MET A 90 -2.67 11.07 5.72
C MET A 90 -3.92 11.37 6.54
N PRO A 91 -5.08 10.85 6.11
CA PRO A 91 -6.27 10.83 6.95
C PRO A 91 -5.98 10.00 8.22
N ILE A 92 -6.55 10.42 9.35
CA ILE A 92 -6.22 9.88 10.68
C ILE A 92 -6.57 8.39 10.79
N GLU A 93 -7.59 7.97 10.06
CA GLU A 93 -8.11 6.62 9.96
C GLU A 93 -7.10 5.65 9.33
N SER A 94 -6.14 6.19 8.58
CA SER A 94 -5.12 5.44 7.82
C SER A 94 -3.71 5.59 8.36
N VAL A 95 -3.55 6.29 9.48
CA VAL A 95 -2.29 6.30 10.24
C VAL A 95 -1.96 4.90 10.75
N ILE A 96 -2.99 4.10 11.02
CA ILE A 96 -2.91 2.67 11.31
C ILE A 96 -3.48 1.97 10.05
N ALA A 97 -2.80 1.06 9.36
CA ALA A 97 -1.75 0.22 9.85
C ALA A 97 -2.02 -1.29 9.69
N ARG A 98 -3.16 -1.75 9.13
CA ARG A 98 -3.71 -3.11 9.38
C ARG A 98 -3.47 -4.15 8.27
N PHE A 99 -3.07 -5.35 8.66
CA PHE A 99 -2.86 -6.47 7.75
C PHE A 99 -3.42 -7.76 8.33
N GLN A 100 -3.67 -8.73 7.45
CA GLN A 100 -3.99 -10.09 7.84
C GLN A 100 -2.95 -11.05 7.28
N PHE A 101 -2.42 -11.90 8.16
CA PHE A 101 -1.42 -12.89 7.85
C PHE A 101 -1.96 -14.30 8.06
N ILE A 102 -2.09 -15.03 6.95
CA ILE A 102 -2.53 -16.42 6.95
C ILE A 102 -1.29 -17.29 6.80
N VAL A 103 -1.09 -18.21 7.75
CA VAL A 103 0.08 -19.08 7.80
C VAL A 103 -0.35 -20.53 8.02
N PRO A 104 0.19 -21.51 7.28
CA PRO A 104 -0.13 -22.92 7.53
C PRO A 104 0.42 -23.37 8.90
N LYS A 105 -0.23 -24.38 9.49
CA LYS A 105 0.24 -24.99 10.75
C LYS A 105 1.52 -25.81 10.55
N GLU A 106 1.63 -26.45 9.40
CA GLU A 106 2.75 -27.33 9.03
C GLU A 106 3.42 -26.83 7.75
N TRP A 107 4.73 -27.05 7.64
CA TRP A 107 5.52 -26.72 6.46
C TRP A 107 6.18 -27.98 5.91
N ASN A 108 6.00 -28.23 4.62
CA ASN A 108 6.59 -29.39 3.94
C ASN A 108 8.09 -29.22 3.64
N SER A 109 8.67 -28.05 3.93
CA SER A 109 10.07 -27.73 3.64
C SER A 109 10.70 -26.99 4.81
N LYS A 110 12.04 -26.92 4.81
CA LYS A 110 12.80 -26.08 5.75
C LYS A 110 12.47 -24.58 5.58
N TYR A 111 12.04 -24.18 4.39
CA TYR A 111 11.66 -22.82 4.08
C TYR A 111 10.21 -22.54 4.44
N ARG A 112 9.95 -21.30 4.85
CA ARG A 112 8.63 -20.77 5.19
C ARG A 112 8.29 -19.62 4.24
N PRO A 113 7.99 -19.91 2.96
CA PRO A 113 7.77 -18.88 1.97
C PRO A 113 6.53 -18.04 2.30
N VAL A 114 6.63 -16.73 2.08
CA VAL A 114 5.51 -15.79 2.27
C VAL A 114 5.44 -14.85 1.08
N CYS A 115 4.24 -14.64 0.55
CA CYS A 115 4.00 -13.69 -0.53
C CYS A 115 3.06 -12.59 -0.03
N ILE A 116 3.50 -11.33 -0.06
CA ILE A 116 2.70 -10.17 0.30
C ILE A 116 1.77 -9.81 -0.87
N HIS A 117 0.46 -9.83 -0.67
CA HIS A 117 -0.50 -9.36 -1.67
C HIS A 117 -1.03 -7.96 -1.34
N LEU A 118 -0.78 -7.01 -2.25
CA LEU A 118 -1.30 -5.65 -2.21
C LEU A 118 -2.65 -5.57 -2.94
N ALA A 119 -3.72 -5.35 -2.17
CA ALA A 119 -5.09 -5.21 -2.66
C ALA A 119 -5.26 -4.08 -3.69
N GLY A 120 -6.28 -4.17 -4.54
CA GLY A 120 -6.68 -3.06 -5.40
C GLY A 120 -7.33 -1.90 -4.61
N THR A 121 -7.22 -0.68 -5.16
CA THR A 121 -7.87 0.52 -4.61
C THR A 121 -9.38 0.33 -4.52
N GLY A 122 -9.89 0.16 -3.30
CA GLY A 122 -11.33 0.01 -3.05
C GLY A 122 -11.90 -1.39 -3.14
N ASP A 123 -11.07 -2.42 -3.08
CA ASP A 123 -11.54 -3.81 -3.05
C ASP A 123 -11.99 -4.20 -1.66
N HIS A 124 -13.30 -4.22 -1.40
CA HIS A 124 -13.86 -4.42 -0.06
C HIS A 124 -13.75 -5.88 0.45
N ASN A 125 -13.43 -6.85 -0.43
CA ASN A 125 -13.54 -8.29 -0.16
C ASN A 125 -12.35 -9.12 -0.72
N VAL A 126 -11.11 -8.66 -0.59
CA VAL A 126 -9.92 -9.41 -1.10
C VAL A 126 -9.71 -10.75 -0.37
N LEU A 127 -10.31 -10.91 0.80
CA LEU A 127 -10.19 -12.08 1.68
C LEU A 127 -10.72 -13.40 1.09
N ASN A 128 -11.56 -13.36 0.04
CA ASN A 128 -12.22 -14.56 -0.49
C ASN A 128 -11.49 -15.25 -1.64
N TYR A 129 -10.43 -14.67 -2.22
CA TYR A 129 -9.80 -15.21 -3.44
C TYR A 129 -8.39 -15.78 -3.24
N PHE A 130 -7.64 -15.35 -2.22
CA PHE A 130 -6.25 -15.78 -2.05
C PHE A 130 -5.96 -16.19 -0.60
N LYS A 131 -5.54 -17.44 -0.39
CA LYS A 131 -5.00 -17.96 0.88
C LYS A 131 -3.63 -17.36 1.26
N THR A 132 -3.24 -16.24 0.65
CA THR A 132 -1.91 -15.64 0.73
C THR A 132 -2.04 -14.16 1.10
N PHE A 133 -1.54 -13.82 2.29
CA PHE A 133 -1.36 -12.49 2.90
C PHE A 133 -2.00 -11.30 2.17
N SER A 134 -3.07 -10.71 2.70
CA SER A 134 -3.65 -9.48 2.14
C SER A 134 -3.32 -8.29 3.03
N LEU A 135 -2.63 -7.30 2.46
CA LEU A 135 -2.50 -5.97 3.07
C LEU A 135 -3.80 -5.20 2.89
N THR A 136 -4.56 -5.05 3.97
CA THR A 136 -5.91 -4.44 3.99
C THR A 136 -5.91 -2.93 4.18
N HIS A 137 -4.74 -2.26 4.27
CA HIS A 137 -4.67 -0.79 4.41
C HIS A 137 -5.41 -0.01 3.34
N ILE A 138 -5.33 -0.49 2.10
CA ILE A 138 -5.96 0.16 0.94
C ILE A 138 -7.48 0.19 1.12
N LEU A 139 -8.06 -0.83 1.76
CA LEU A 139 -9.50 -0.90 2.01
C LEU A 139 -9.96 0.19 2.96
N LYS A 140 -9.26 0.37 4.09
CA LYS A 140 -9.76 1.25 5.15
C LYS A 140 -9.61 2.73 4.79
N TRP A 141 -8.55 3.10 4.07
CA TRP A 141 -8.32 4.48 3.60
C TRP A 141 -9.52 5.06 2.84
N LEU A 142 -10.22 4.19 2.11
CA LEU A 142 -11.30 4.61 1.23
C LEU A 142 -12.70 4.42 1.80
N GLN A 143 -12.84 3.69 2.91
CA GLN A 143 -14.15 3.37 3.49
C GLN A 143 -14.77 4.60 4.17
N GLU A 144 -13.97 5.48 4.77
CA GLU A 144 -14.51 6.58 5.58
C GLU A 144 -14.50 7.95 4.89
N THR A 145 -13.72 8.15 3.81
CA THR A 145 -13.83 9.39 3.05
C THR A 145 -15.21 9.57 2.41
N GLN A 146 -16.07 8.55 2.37
CA GLN A 146 -17.43 8.62 1.81
C GLN A 146 -18.54 8.14 2.77
N GLY A 147 -18.21 7.87 4.04
CA GLY A 147 -19.17 7.35 5.03
C GLY A 147 -19.58 5.88 4.81
N PRO A 148 -20.33 5.28 5.75
CA PRO A 148 -20.56 3.83 5.85
C PRO A 148 -21.30 3.15 4.68
N ASN A 149 -21.79 3.90 3.68
CA ASN A 149 -22.61 3.39 2.55
C ASN A 149 -21.94 3.50 1.17
N ALA A 150 -20.65 3.80 1.10
CA ALA A 150 -19.96 3.99 -0.17
C ALA A 150 -19.55 2.65 -0.80
N ARG A 151 -20.34 2.19 -1.79
CA ARG A 151 -20.13 0.92 -2.53
C ARG A 151 -18.84 0.90 -3.39
N ARG A 152 -18.20 2.05 -3.58
CA ARG A 152 -16.96 2.23 -4.32
C ARG A 152 -16.14 3.37 -3.73
N SER A 153 -14.87 3.07 -3.55
CA SER A 153 -13.83 3.95 -3.10
C SER A 153 -13.33 4.85 -4.23
N SER A 154 -13.19 6.15 -3.98
CA SER A 154 -12.64 7.07 -4.98
C SER A 154 -11.70 8.08 -4.33
N LEU A 155 -10.50 8.21 -4.90
CA LEU A 155 -9.55 9.26 -4.53
C LEU A 155 -10.14 10.62 -4.86
N LYS A 156 -10.14 11.52 -3.89
CA LYS A 156 -10.77 12.83 -4.05
C LYS A 156 -9.82 13.83 -4.68
N ASN A 157 -8.54 13.75 -4.33
CA ASN A 157 -7.48 14.60 -4.87
C ASN A 157 -6.39 13.78 -5.55
N VAL A 158 -5.65 14.38 -6.47
CA VAL A 158 -4.45 13.73 -7.04
C VAL A 158 -3.36 13.52 -5.98
N SER A 159 -3.24 14.42 -5.00
CA SER A 159 -2.35 14.26 -3.84
C SER A 159 -2.56 12.92 -3.13
N ASP A 160 -3.80 12.46 -3.03
CA ASP A 160 -4.18 11.23 -2.35
C ASP A 160 -3.51 10.00 -2.99
N LEU A 161 -3.32 10.02 -4.31
CA LEU A 161 -2.62 8.96 -5.05
C LEU A 161 -1.14 8.88 -4.64
N PHE A 162 -0.48 10.02 -4.49
CA PHE A 162 0.92 10.07 -4.07
C PHE A 162 1.09 9.65 -2.60
N VAL A 163 0.17 10.09 -1.73
CA VAL A 163 0.16 9.69 -0.33
C VAL A 163 0.03 8.17 -0.21
N MET A 164 -0.96 7.61 -0.89
CA MET A 164 -1.25 6.19 -0.86
C MET A 164 -0.11 5.36 -1.47
N GLY A 165 0.46 5.78 -2.60
CA GLY A 165 1.63 5.11 -3.19
C GLY A 165 2.85 5.13 -2.26
N GLY A 166 3.13 6.27 -1.63
CA GLY A 166 4.23 6.39 -0.66
C GLY A 166 4.02 5.55 0.61
N ALA A 167 2.79 5.54 1.13
CA ALA A 167 2.42 4.70 2.26
C ALA A 167 2.63 3.21 1.95
N LEU A 168 2.14 2.73 0.80
CA LEU A 168 2.27 1.32 0.42
C LEU A 168 3.72 0.86 0.27
N VAL A 169 4.58 1.70 -0.29
CA VAL A 169 6.01 1.41 -0.42
C VAL A 169 6.64 1.22 0.97
N LEU A 170 6.41 2.16 1.88
CA LEU A 170 6.98 2.10 3.23
C LEU A 170 6.36 0.99 4.10
N GLU A 171 5.06 0.80 4.03
CA GLU A 171 4.34 -0.25 4.77
C GLU A 171 4.77 -1.65 4.33
N SER A 172 4.97 -1.84 3.03
CA SER A 172 5.51 -3.09 2.49
C SER A 172 6.92 -3.35 2.99
N ALA A 173 7.79 -2.33 3.03
CA ALA A 173 9.14 -2.46 3.58
C ALA A 173 9.10 -2.85 5.08
N ALA A 174 8.20 -2.26 5.87
CA ALA A 174 8.02 -2.61 7.28
C ALA A 174 7.63 -4.08 7.46
N LEU A 175 6.72 -4.58 6.61
CA LEU A 175 6.27 -5.97 6.67
C LEU A 175 7.31 -6.96 6.18
N LEU A 176 8.08 -6.61 5.14
CA LEU A 176 9.20 -7.44 4.70
C LEU A 176 10.23 -7.60 5.82
N HIS A 177 10.60 -6.50 6.49
CA HIS A 177 11.48 -6.57 7.66
C HIS A 177 10.91 -7.42 8.79
N TRP A 178 9.63 -7.23 9.11
CA TRP A 178 8.97 -8.03 10.13
C TRP A 178 8.98 -9.53 9.77
N LEU A 179 8.66 -9.89 8.52
CA LEU A 179 8.68 -11.28 8.05
C LEU A 179 10.09 -11.90 8.09
N GLU A 180 11.11 -11.13 7.70
CA GLU A 180 12.51 -11.58 7.81
C GLU A 180 12.92 -11.83 9.27
N ARG A 181 12.53 -10.94 10.20
CA ARG A 181 12.81 -11.09 11.64
C ARG A 181 12.16 -12.33 12.22
N GLU A 182 10.91 -12.63 11.84
CA GLU A 182 10.19 -13.83 12.26
C GLU A 182 10.73 -15.11 11.57
N GLY A 183 11.66 -14.96 10.62
CA GLY A 183 12.35 -16.04 9.92
C GLY A 183 11.53 -16.67 8.81
N TYR A 184 10.62 -15.90 8.19
CA TYR A 184 9.94 -16.29 6.95
C TYR A 184 10.86 -16.05 5.76
N GLY A 185 10.80 -16.93 4.78
CA GLY A 185 11.64 -16.87 3.59
C GLY A 185 11.53 -18.15 2.76
N PRO A 186 11.63 -18.05 1.42
CA PRO A 186 11.79 -16.83 0.61
C PRO A 186 10.55 -15.92 0.63
N LEU A 187 10.74 -14.60 0.47
CA LEU A 187 9.65 -13.62 0.42
C LEU A 187 9.33 -13.21 -1.01
N GLY A 188 8.05 -13.03 -1.30
CA GLY A 188 7.53 -12.54 -2.57
C GLY A 188 6.54 -11.39 -2.38
N MET A 189 6.25 -10.70 -3.47
CA MET A 189 5.25 -9.63 -3.51
C MET A 189 4.41 -9.75 -4.77
N THR A 190 3.11 -9.52 -4.62
CA THR A 190 2.14 -9.46 -5.71
C THR A 190 1.13 -8.36 -5.42
N GLY A 191 0.38 -7.93 -6.43
CA GLY A 191 -0.69 -6.97 -6.22
C GLY A 191 -1.51 -6.75 -7.47
N ILE A 192 -2.67 -6.14 -7.29
CA ILE A 192 -3.61 -5.83 -8.37
C ILE A 192 -3.66 -4.32 -8.59
N SER A 193 -3.69 -3.89 -9.85
CA SER A 193 -3.82 -2.47 -10.23
C SER A 193 -2.68 -1.61 -9.66
N MET A 194 -2.99 -0.64 -8.81
CA MET A 194 -1.98 0.16 -8.12
C MET A 194 -1.10 -0.69 -7.19
N GLY A 195 -1.67 -1.70 -6.53
CA GLY A 195 -0.90 -2.67 -5.74
C GLY A 195 0.14 -3.40 -6.60
N GLY A 196 -0.20 -3.75 -7.84
CA GLY A 196 0.72 -4.38 -8.78
C GLY A 196 1.86 -3.46 -9.23
N HIS A 197 1.57 -2.17 -9.47
CA HIS A 197 2.62 -1.19 -9.78
C HIS A 197 3.60 -1.03 -8.61
N VAL A 198 3.07 -0.97 -7.38
CA VAL A 198 3.89 -0.85 -6.17
C VAL A 198 4.68 -2.13 -5.90
N SER A 199 4.11 -3.32 -6.10
CA SER A 199 4.82 -4.59 -5.90
C SER A 199 5.99 -4.75 -6.88
N ILE A 200 5.84 -4.29 -8.13
CA ILE A 200 6.95 -4.26 -9.09
C ILE A 200 8.02 -3.30 -8.61
N PHE A 201 7.65 -2.06 -8.27
CA PHE A 201 8.61 -1.05 -7.80
C PHE A 201 9.39 -1.52 -6.57
N ILE A 202 8.72 -2.11 -5.58
CA ILE A 202 9.40 -2.64 -4.39
C ILE A 202 10.30 -3.81 -4.80
N SER A 203 9.82 -4.75 -5.61
CA SER A 203 10.62 -5.90 -6.04
C SER A 203 11.89 -5.45 -6.78
N THR A 204 11.80 -4.50 -7.71
CA THR A 204 12.93 -4.05 -8.54
C THR A 204 13.88 -3.10 -7.83
N ASP A 205 13.36 -2.17 -7.03
CA ASP A 205 14.15 -1.06 -6.50
C ASP A 205 14.46 -1.18 -5.01
N ILE A 206 13.69 -1.96 -4.24
CA ILE A 206 13.87 -2.09 -2.79
C ILE A 206 14.34 -3.50 -2.42
N TYR A 207 13.70 -4.55 -2.95
CA TYR A 207 14.01 -5.94 -2.56
C TYR A 207 15.24 -6.50 -3.29
N VAL A 208 15.45 -6.15 -4.57
CA VAL A 208 16.77 -6.36 -5.24
C VAL A 208 17.91 -5.72 -4.44
N MET A 209 17.63 -4.66 -3.65
CA MET A 209 18.62 -4.05 -2.78
C MET A 209 18.83 -4.82 -1.48
N PHE A 210 17.76 -5.26 -0.81
CA PHE A 210 17.88 -6.14 0.36
C PHE A 210 18.64 -7.43 0.05
N THR A 211 18.37 -8.04 -1.10
CA THR A 211 19.05 -9.27 -1.56
C THR A 211 20.50 -9.06 -2.01
N ARG A 212 20.90 -7.86 -2.44
CA ARG A 212 22.32 -7.57 -2.71
C ARG A 212 23.14 -7.51 -1.42
N SER A 213 22.56 -7.12 -0.30
CA SER A 213 23.20 -7.20 1.02
C SER A 213 23.16 -8.60 1.64
N ARG A 214 22.22 -9.47 1.23
CA ARG A 214 22.13 -10.87 1.66
C ARG A 214 21.66 -11.77 0.50
N LYS A 215 22.57 -12.60 -0.04
CA LYS A 215 22.31 -13.55 -1.14
C LYS A 215 20.98 -14.31 -0.97
N LEU A 216 19.95 -13.92 -1.71
CA LEU A 216 18.81 -14.77 -2.04
C LEU A 216 18.20 -14.35 -3.39
N SER A 217 17.88 -15.32 -4.23
CA SER A 217 17.30 -15.15 -5.56
C SER A 217 15.78 -15.01 -5.50
N MET A 218 15.24 -13.96 -6.12
CA MET A 218 13.80 -13.79 -6.34
C MET A 218 13.39 -14.56 -7.60
N VAL A 219 12.35 -15.39 -7.50
CA VAL A 219 11.65 -15.96 -8.67
C VAL A 219 10.47 -15.04 -8.95
N VAL A 220 10.54 -14.32 -10.07
CA VAL A 220 9.42 -13.56 -10.61
C VAL A 220 8.85 -14.42 -11.73
N ASP A 221 7.76 -15.14 -11.46
CA ASP A 221 6.99 -15.80 -12.52
C ASP A 221 6.07 -14.75 -13.16
N LEU A 222 6.37 -14.43 -14.43
CA LEU A 222 5.58 -13.59 -15.33
C LEU A 222 4.40 -14.36 -15.91
#